data_AF-A0A976DKH8-F1
#
_entry.id   AF-A0A976DKH8-F1
#
_cell.length_a   1.000
_cell.length_b   1.000
_cell.length_c   1.000
_cell.angle_alpha   90.00
_cell.angle_beta   90.00
_cell.angle_gamma   90.00
#
_symmetry.space_group_name_H-M   'P 1'
#
loop_
_entity.id
_entity.type
_entity.pdbx_description
1 polymer ?
#
loop_
_entity_poly.entity_id
_entity_poly.type
_entity_poly.pdbx_seq_one_letter_code
_entity_poly.pdbx_strand_id
1 'polypeptide(L)'
;MNVGNSSSSSNGDPEPMIEMNTTPLIDVMLVLIIMLIITIPIQLHSVNMNMPPPSPNKPLVEPEVVKIDIDEVGRVFWNGVAIVDRNELESKMAAASAQANQPEIHLRPNKDAKYEIVAYVMAASQRLGLVKMGILGHEQFL
;
A
#
# COMPACT_ATOMS: atom_id res chain seq x y z
N MET A 1 57.82 -36.07 -99.16
CA MET A 1 57.75 -34.63 -98.84
C MET A 1 56.66 -34.41 -97.81
N ASN A 2 56.88 -33.40 -96.99
CA ASN A 2 56.06 -32.79 -95.96
C ASN A 2 56.10 -33.37 -94.53
N VAL A 3 56.27 -32.42 -93.63
CA VAL A 3 56.81 -32.45 -92.28
C VAL A 3 55.74 -32.01 -91.29
N GLY A 4 55.87 -32.48 -90.05
CA GLY A 4 55.93 -31.55 -88.91
C GLY A 4 54.66 -31.30 -88.08
N ASN A 5 54.91 -31.39 -86.76
CA ASN A 5 54.38 -30.52 -85.69
C ASN A 5 53.09 -31.00 -84.99
N SER A 6 52.95 -31.01 -83.67
CA SER A 6 53.85 -30.99 -82.50
C SER A 6 52.99 -31.24 -81.27
N SER A 7 53.56 -31.91 -80.27
CA SER A 7 53.24 -31.92 -78.84
C SER A 7 52.18 -30.93 -78.30
N SER A 8 51.11 -31.46 -77.70
CA SER A 8 50.26 -30.73 -76.74
C SER A 8 50.68 -31.08 -75.30
N SER A 9 51.35 -30.12 -74.66
CA SER A 9 51.71 -30.11 -73.24
C SER A 9 50.45 -30.01 -72.37
N SER A 10 50.28 -30.93 -71.42
CA SER A 10 49.23 -30.87 -70.40
C SER A 10 49.64 -29.92 -69.27
N ASN A 11 49.20 -28.67 -69.33
CA ASN A 11 49.24 -27.75 -68.19
C ASN A 11 48.07 -28.06 -67.26
N GLY A 12 48.37 -28.47 -66.03
CA GLY A 12 47.40 -28.44 -64.93
C GLY A 12 47.39 -27.03 -64.34
N ASP A 13 46.27 -26.32 -64.50
CA ASP A 13 46.05 -25.03 -63.84
C ASP A 13 45.75 -25.25 -62.34
N PRO A 14 46.32 -24.44 -61.43
CA PRO A 14 45.96 -24.47 -60.01
C PRO A 14 44.55 -23.89 -59.83
N GLU A 15 43.63 -24.66 -59.24
CA GLU A 15 42.29 -24.18 -58.89
C GLU A 15 42.38 -22.97 -57.93
N PRO A 16 41.68 -21.85 -58.22
CA PRO A 16 41.70 -20.69 -57.35
C PRO A 16 40.91 -20.99 -56.06
N MET A 17 41.58 -20.92 -54.92
CA MET A 17 40.94 -21.01 -53.61
C MET A 17 40.06 -19.76 -53.41
N ILE A 18 38.74 -19.93 -53.54
CA ILE A 18 37.77 -18.87 -53.21
C ILE A 18 37.63 -18.83 -51.70
N GLU A 19 38.34 -17.90 -51.06
CA GLU A 19 38.12 -17.58 -49.66
C GLU A 19 36.85 -16.72 -49.55
N MET A 20 35.79 -17.26 -48.95
CA MET A 20 34.54 -16.52 -48.77
C MET A 20 34.77 -15.42 -47.73
N ASN A 21 34.62 -14.15 -48.12
CA ASN A 21 34.71 -13.03 -47.18
C ASN A 21 33.53 -13.12 -46.19
N THR A 22 33.81 -13.56 -44.96
CA THR A 22 32.82 -13.68 -43.89
C THR A 22 32.52 -12.36 -43.20
N THR A 23 33.44 -11.38 -43.27
CA THR A 23 33.31 -10.06 -42.64
C THR A 23 32.08 -9.27 -43.09
N PRO A 24 31.78 -9.15 -44.39
CA PRO A 24 30.54 -8.51 -44.85
C PRO A 24 29.28 -9.30 -44.48
N LEU A 25 29.37 -10.63 -44.40
CA LEU A 25 28.24 -11.49 -44.04
C LEU A 25 27.87 -11.32 -42.56
N ILE A 26 28.87 -11.20 -41.69
CA ILE A 26 28.67 -10.95 -40.26
C ILE A 26 27.99 -9.59 -40.02
N ASP A 27 28.35 -8.55 -40.78
CA ASP A 27 27.75 -7.21 -40.65
C ASP A 27 26.25 -7.22 -40.98
N VAL A 28 25.88 -7.86 -42.10
CA VAL A 28 24.47 -8.03 -42.49
C VAL A 28 23.72 -8.87 -41.44
N MET A 29 24.33 -9.92 -40.89
CA MET A 29 23.69 -10.72 -39.84
C MET A 29 23.50 -9.92 -38.54
N LEU A 30 24.49 -9.13 -38.13
CA LEU A 30 24.42 -8.31 -36.92
C LEU A 30 23.33 -7.23 -37.05
N VAL A 31 23.18 -6.62 -38.24
CA VAL A 31 22.10 -5.64 -38.48
C VAL A 31 20.72 -6.29 -38.30
N LEU A 32 20.53 -7.53 -38.76
CA LEU A 32 19.25 -8.24 -38.63
C LEU A 32 18.94 -8.59 -37.17
N ILE A 33 19.96 -8.95 -36.38
CA ILE A 33 19.81 -9.24 -34.95
C ILE A 33 19.43 -7.96 -34.18
N ILE A 34 20.09 -6.85 -34.45
CA ILE A 34 19.77 -5.56 -33.81
C ILE A 34 18.35 -5.15 -34.17
N MET A 35 17.95 -5.26 -35.44
CA MET A 35 16.59 -4.96 -35.88
C MET A 35 15.56 -5.85 -35.16
N LEU A 36 15.83 -7.14 -34.99
CA LEU A 36 14.95 -8.04 -34.24
C LEU A 36 14.80 -7.60 -32.78
N ILE A 37 15.90 -7.23 -32.12
CA ILE A 37 15.90 -6.80 -30.70
C ILE A 37 15.10 -5.52 -30.50
N ILE A 38 15.28 -4.50 -31.35
CA ILE A 38 14.62 -3.19 -31.15
C ILE A 38 13.10 -3.22 -31.43
N THR A 39 12.62 -4.23 -32.15
CA THR A 39 11.19 -4.33 -32.51
C THR A 39 10.31 -4.81 -31.34
N ILE A 40 10.90 -5.30 -30.24
CA ILE A 40 10.13 -5.75 -29.07
C ILE A 40 9.65 -4.52 -28.28
N PRO A 41 8.32 -4.28 -28.16
CA PRO A 41 7.80 -3.16 -27.41
C PRO A 41 7.97 -3.38 -25.91
N ILE A 42 8.28 -2.30 -25.18
CA ILE A 42 8.32 -2.34 -23.71
C ILE A 42 6.91 -2.60 -23.16
N GLN A 43 6.76 -3.69 -22.39
CA GLN A 43 5.52 -4.01 -21.68
C GLN A 43 5.42 -3.16 -20.41
N LEU A 44 4.83 -1.97 -20.52
CA LEU A 44 4.52 -1.11 -19.38
C LEU A 44 3.18 -1.52 -18.77
N HIS A 45 3.20 -2.15 -17.59
CA HIS A 45 1.99 -2.45 -16.84
C HIS A 45 1.47 -1.15 -16.19
N SER A 46 0.49 -0.50 -16.81
CA SER A 46 -0.23 0.61 -16.19
C SER A 46 -1.27 0.05 -15.24
N VAL A 47 -0.96 0.02 -13.94
CA VAL A 47 -1.99 -0.18 -12.91
C VAL A 47 -2.84 1.08 -12.90
N ASN A 48 -4.02 1.02 -13.52
CA ASN A 48 -5.04 2.07 -13.44
C ASN A 48 -5.57 2.12 -12.00
N MET A 49 -4.82 2.79 -11.12
CA MET A 49 -5.21 2.99 -9.73
C MET A 49 -6.28 4.08 -9.73
N ASN A 50 -7.54 3.65 -9.79
CA ASN A 50 -8.68 4.52 -9.56
C ASN A 50 -8.63 4.97 -8.10
N MET A 51 -7.91 6.06 -7.84
CA MET A 51 -7.97 6.70 -6.54
C MET A 51 -9.39 7.24 -6.36
N PRO A 52 -10.14 6.77 -5.35
CA PRO A 52 -11.41 7.40 -5.03
C PRO A 52 -11.15 8.89 -4.75
N PRO A 53 -12.00 9.80 -5.23
CA PRO A 53 -11.86 11.21 -4.91
C PRO A 53 -11.79 11.39 -3.39
N PRO A 54 -10.97 12.33 -2.87
CA PRO A 54 -11.00 12.66 -1.46
C PRO A 54 -12.44 12.92 -1.06
N SER A 55 -12.94 12.17 -0.06
CA SER A 55 -14.34 12.24 0.32
C SER A 55 -14.68 13.69 0.69
N PRO A 56 -15.66 14.35 0.02
CA PRO A 56 -15.98 15.75 0.25
C PRO A 56 -16.62 16.02 1.63
N ASN A 57 -16.85 14.96 2.41
CA ASN A 57 -17.48 14.98 3.72
C ASN A 57 -16.50 14.71 4.86
N LYS A 58 -15.24 15.13 4.79
CA LYS A 58 -14.48 15.30 6.03
C LYS A 58 -15.08 16.53 6.73
N PRO A 59 -15.66 16.41 7.94
CA PRO A 59 -16.15 17.58 8.66
C PRO A 59 -15.04 18.63 8.72
N LEU A 60 -15.36 19.89 8.35
CA LEU A 60 -14.41 21.01 8.36
C LEU A 60 -13.78 21.23 9.75
N VAL A 61 -14.43 20.69 10.79
CA VAL A 61 -13.96 20.64 12.17
C VAL A 61 -13.95 19.17 12.58
N GLU A 62 -12.75 18.62 12.80
CA GLU A 62 -12.62 17.28 13.36
C GLU A 62 -13.38 17.25 14.71
N PRO A 63 -14.24 16.25 14.96
CA PRO A 63 -14.92 16.11 16.24
C PRO A 63 -13.88 16.07 17.36
N GLU A 64 -14.14 16.79 18.45
CA GLU A 64 -13.29 16.70 19.62
C GLU A 64 -13.27 15.24 20.11
N VAL A 65 -12.09 14.76 20.51
CA VAL A 65 -11.94 13.41 21.05
C VAL A 65 -11.91 13.51 22.57
N VAL A 66 -12.87 12.86 23.22
CA VAL A 66 -12.90 12.73 24.68
C VAL A 66 -12.38 11.34 25.04
N LYS A 67 -11.34 11.30 25.86
CA LYS A 67 -10.75 10.06 26.36
C LYS A 67 -11.33 9.73 27.72
N ILE A 68 -11.85 8.52 27.86
CA ILE A 68 -12.28 7.95 29.14
C ILE A 68 -11.35 6.78 29.44
N ASP A 69 -10.42 7.01 30.36
CA ASP A 69 -9.50 5.98 30.82
C ASP A 69 -10.04 5.38 32.13
N ILE A 70 -9.96 4.05 32.25
CA ILE A 70 -10.33 3.33 33.49
C ILE A 70 -9.09 2.62 34.00
N ASP A 71 -8.66 2.94 35.20
CA ASP A 71 -7.45 2.38 35.81
C ASP A 71 -7.71 1.02 36.47
N GLU A 72 -6.65 0.31 36.88
CA GLU A 72 -6.69 -1.01 37.52
C GLU A 72 -7.57 -1.05 38.78
N VAL A 73 -7.61 0.05 39.53
CA VAL A 73 -8.43 0.20 40.75
C VAL A 73 -9.89 0.55 40.41
N GLY A 74 -10.22 0.77 39.13
CA GLY A 74 -11.56 1.14 38.66
C GLY A 74 -11.87 2.64 38.74
N ARG A 75 -10.83 3.48 38.86
CA ARG A 75 -10.98 4.94 38.81
C ARG A 75 -11.18 5.39 37.37
N VAL A 76 -12.16 6.26 37.14
CA VAL A 76 -12.47 6.80 35.81
C VAL A 76 -11.79 8.15 35.65
N PHE A 77 -11.16 8.37 34.51
CA PHE A 77 -10.51 9.62 34.14
C PHE A 77 -11.17 10.17 32.88
N TRP A 78 -11.48 11.46 32.89
CA TRP A 78 -12.00 12.20 31.74
C TRP A 78 -10.90 13.12 31.22
N ASN A 79 -10.37 12.85 30.03
CA ASN A 79 -9.24 13.59 29.45
C ASN A 79 -8.05 13.72 30.44
N GLY A 80 -7.76 12.66 31.19
CA GLY A 80 -6.70 12.62 32.20
C GLY A 80 -7.07 13.24 33.56
N VAL A 81 -8.26 13.81 33.72
CA VAL A 81 -8.76 14.33 35.01
C VAL A 81 -9.54 13.24 35.72
N ALA A 82 -9.12 12.88 36.94
CA ALA A 82 -9.82 11.90 37.76
C ALA A 82 -11.24 12.38 38.09
N ILE A 83 -12.22 11.51 37.81
CA ILE A 83 -13.62 11.73 38.17
C ILE A 83 -13.89 11.02 39.49
N VAL A 84 -14.39 11.78 40.47
CA VAL A 84 -14.57 11.27 41.83
C VAL A 84 -15.93 10.61 42.01
N ASP A 85 -16.96 11.12 41.32
CA ASP A 85 -18.34 10.68 41.44
C ASP A 85 -18.95 10.30 40.08
N ARG A 86 -19.84 9.31 40.11
CA ARG A 86 -20.64 8.88 38.95
C ARG A 86 -21.54 10.00 38.42
N ASN A 87 -22.09 10.83 39.29
CA ASN A 87 -22.89 11.98 38.89
C ASN A 87 -22.08 13.02 38.10
N GLU A 88 -20.80 13.23 38.48
CA GLU A 88 -19.92 14.12 37.75
C GLU A 88 -19.63 13.57 36.35
N LEU A 89 -19.40 12.26 36.24
CA LEU A 89 -19.20 11.57 34.97
C LEU A 89 -20.44 11.73 34.06
N GLU A 90 -21.63 11.42 34.57
CA GLU A 90 -22.87 11.54 33.80
C GLU A 90 -23.14 12.99 33.37
N SER A 91 -22.83 13.98 34.23
CA SER A 91 -22.95 15.39 33.87
C SER A 91 -22.02 15.80 32.74
N LYS A 92 -20.76 15.33 32.73
CA LYS A 92 -19.81 15.61 31.64
C LYS A 92 -20.25 14.93 30.34
N MET A 93 -20.76 13.72 30.42
CA MET A 93 -21.28 12.97 29.28
C MET A 93 -22.53 13.60 28.69
N ALA A 94 -23.45 14.10 29.53
CA ALA A 94 -24.62 14.84 29.09
C ALA A 94 -24.24 16.15 28.39
N ALA A 95 -23.28 16.89 28.95
CA ALA A 95 -22.76 18.11 28.34
C ALA A 95 -22.08 17.83 26.99
N ALA A 96 -21.33 16.74 26.87
CA ALA A 96 -20.72 16.30 25.62
C ALA A 96 -21.77 15.90 24.57
N SER A 97 -22.83 15.18 24.98
CA SER A 97 -23.90 14.76 24.07
C SER A 97 -24.76 15.92 23.55
N ALA A 98 -24.86 17.01 24.32
CA ALA A 98 -25.61 18.21 23.95
C ALA A 98 -24.87 19.11 22.94
N GLN A 99 -23.59 18.83 22.63
CA GLN A 99 -22.84 19.59 21.64
C GLN A 99 -23.39 19.33 20.22
N ALA A 100 -23.46 20.40 19.41
CA ALA A 100 -23.93 20.30 18.02
C ALA A 100 -23.06 19.38 17.16
N ASN A 101 -21.75 19.36 17.42
CA ASN A 101 -20.83 18.36 16.90
C ASN A 101 -20.42 17.43 18.04
N GLN A 102 -21.13 16.32 18.20
CA GLN A 102 -20.83 15.38 19.28
C GLN A 102 -19.39 14.87 19.19
N PRO A 103 -18.63 14.91 20.30
CA PRO A 103 -17.28 14.38 20.36
C PRO A 103 -17.26 12.87 20.20
N GLU A 104 -16.13 12.35 19.74
CA GLU A 104 -15.88 10.91 19.71
C GLU A 104 -15.35 10.46 21.07
N ILE A 105 -16.05 9.52 21.71
CA ILE A 105 -15.65 8.99 23.02
C ILE A 105 -14.70 7.82 22.79
N HIS A 106 -13.47 7.93 23.28
CA HIS A 106 -12.48 6.87 23.27
C HIS A 106 -12.39 6.25 24.65
N LEU A 107 -12.99 5.07 24.82
CA LEU A 107 -12.94 4.31 26.06
C LEU A 107 -11.69 3.43 26.07
N ARG A 108 -10.82 3.62 27.05
CA ARG A 108 -9.62 2.80 27.25
C ARG A 108 -9.64 2.17 28.64
N PRO A 109 -10.14 0.92 28.76
CA PRO A 109 -10.07 0.19 30.01
C PRO A 109 -8.67 -0.39 30.23
N ASN A 110 -8.18 -0.34 31.46
CA ASN A 110 -7.06 -1.15 31.93
C ASN A 110 -7.49 -2.64 31.93
N LYS A 111 -6.55 -3.54 31.63
CA LYS A 111 -6.76 -4.99 31.62
C LYS A 111 -7.28 -5.55 32.95
N ASP A 112 -6.83 -5.01 34.07
CA ASP A 112 -7.20 -5.43 35.42
C ASP A 112 -8.45 -4.71 35.97
N ALA A 113 -9.01 -3.77 35.19
CA ALA A 113 -10.21 -3.04 35.60
C ALA A 113 -11.43 -3.98 35.69
N LYS A 114 -12.27 -3.78 36.72
CA LYS A 114 -13.51 -4.53 36.88
C LYS A 114 -14.46 -4.28 35.72
N TYR A 115 -14.90 -5.36 35.07
CA TYR A 115 -15.85 -5.30 33.95
C TYR A 115 -17.13 -4.51 34.27
N GLU A 116 -17.64 -4.60 35.51
CA GLU A 116 -18.81 -3.83 35.96
C GLU A 116 -18.67 -2.33 35.71
N ILE A 117 -17.48 -1.78 35.94
CA ILE A 117 -17.22 -0.34 35.81
C ILE A 117 -17.20 0.04 34.34
N VAL A 118 -16.53 -0.76 33.51
CA VAL A 118 -16.48 -0.58 32.06
C VAL A 118 -17.89 -0.66 31.46
N ALA A 119 -18.66 -1.68 31.86
CA ALA A 119 -20.05 -1.87 31.42
C ALA A 119 -20.95 -0.72 31.85
N TYR A 120 -20.78 -0.21 33.07
CA TYR A 120 -21.50 0.96 33.56
C TYR A 120 -21.21 2.21 32.71
N VAL A 121 -19.93 2.49 32.41
CA VAL A 121 -19.55 3.63 31.56
C VAL A 121 -20.14 3.49 30.16
N MET A 122 -20.06 2.31 29.54
CA MET A 122 -20.67 2.06 28.22
C MET A 122 -22.19 2.26 28.24
N ALA A 123 -22.88 1.70 29.24
CA ALA A 123 -24.34 1.83 29.38
C ALA A 123 -24.77 3.28 29.64
N ALA A 124 -24.03 4.01 30.48
CA ALA A 124 -24.27 5.43 30.74
C ALA A 124 -24.10 6.26 29.47
N SER A 125 -23.05 6.01 28.68
CA SER A 125 -22.80 6.72 27.42
C SER A 125 -23.91 6.51 26.40
N GLN A 126 -24.33 5.25 26.25
CA GLN A 126 -25.41 4.90 25.34
C GLN A 126 -26.75 5.50 25.78
N ARG A 127 -27.05 5.48 27.09
CA ARG A 127 -28.25 6.09 27.67
C ARG A 127 -28.31 7.59 27.44
N LEU A 128 -27.17 8.27 27.51
CA LEU A 128 -27.06 9.72 27.33
C LEU A 128 -27.00 10.16 25.85
N GLY A 129 -26.98 9.22 24.90
CA GLY A 129 -27.05 9.53 23.47
C GLY A 129 -25.70 9.82 22.81
N LEU A 130 -24.59 9.41 23.42
CA LEU A 130 -23.26 9.47 22.80
C LEU A 130 -23.14 8.34 21.77
N VAL A 131 -23.41 8.66 20.50
CA VAL A 131 -23.45 7.66 19.42
C VAL A 131 -22.09 7.35 18.80
N LYS A 132 -21.12 8.26 18.94
CA LYS A 132 -19.76 8.12 18.40
C LYS A 132 -18.83 7.63 19.49
N MET A 133 -18.69 6.32 19.65
CA MET A 133 -17.80 5.71 20.64
C MET A 133 -16.87 4.67 20.01
N GLY A 134 -15.61 4.68 20.42
CA GLY A 134 -14.62 3.66 20.10
C GLY A 134 -13.96 3.11 21.37
N ILE A 135 -13.78 1.80 21.43
CA ILE A 135 -12.97 1.17 22.49
C ILE A 135 -11.54 1.07 21.96
N LEU A 136 -10.60 1.69 22.66
CA LEU A 136 -9.18 1.61 22.35
C LEU A 136 -8.50 0.55 23.22
N GLY A 137 -7.49 -0.13 22.67
CA GLY A 137 -6.71 -1.13 23.43
C GLY A 137 -7.37 -2.50 23.51
N HIS A 138 -8.29 -2.84 22.60
CA HIS A 138 -8.88 -4.18 22.50
C HIS A 138 -7.83 -5.31 22.34
N GLU A 139 -6.64 -4.96 21.83
CA GLU A 139 -5.46 -5.83 21.72
C GLU A 139 -4.93 -6.35 23.08
N GLN A 140 -5.24 -5.69 24.19
CA GLN A 140 -4.78 -6.09 25.53
C GLN A 140 -5.58 -7.27 26.12
N PHE A 141 -6.69 -7.62 25.47
CA PHE A 141 -7.63 -8.69 25.88
C PHE A 141 -7.58 -9.93 24.97
N LEU A 142 -6.67 -9.95 23.98
CA LEU A 142 -6.36 -11.12 23.14
C LEU A 142 -5.31 -12.02 23.80
#